data_AF-A0A6G9HC53-F1
#
_entry.id   AF-A0A6G9HC53-F1
#
_cell.length_a   1.000
_cell.length_b   1.000
_cell.length_c   1.000
_cell.angle_alpha   90.00
_cell.angle_beta   90.00
_cell.angle_gamma   90.00
#
_symmetry.space_group_name_H-M   'P 1'
#
loop_
_entity.id
_entity.type
_entity.pdbx_description
1 polymer ?
#
loop_
_entity_poly.entity_id
_entity_poly.type
_entity_poly.pdbx_seq_one_letter_code
_entity_poly.pdbx_strand_id
1 'polypeptide(L)' 'PSKPLKGARIAGCLHMTLQTAVLIETLTALGAEVQWSSCNIFSTQDHAASAIAKSGVPVYAWKGETDEE' A
#
# COMPACT_ATOMS: atom_id res chain seq x y z
N PRO A 1 -22.36 5.23 7.63
CA PRO A 1 -21.04 5.71 8.15
C PRO A 1 -20.43 6.74 7.18
N SER A 2 -19.77 7.78 7.68
CA SER A 2 -19.11 8.77 6.82
C SER A 2 -17.95 8.15 6.04
N LYS A 3 -17.67 8.69 4.85
CA LYS A 3 -16.48 8.37 4.04
C LYS A 3 -15.57 9.60 4.04
N PRO A 4 -14.87 9.88 5.16
CA PRO A 4 -14.18 11.16 5.33
C PRO A 4 -13.02 11.35 4.34
N LEU A 5 -12.50 10.27 3.75
CA LEU A 5 -11.44 10.33 2.75
C LEU A 5 -11.97 10.23 1.31
N LYS A 6 -13.29 10.33 1.10
CA LYS A 6 -13.86 10.29 -0.25
C LYS A 6 -13.27 11.40 -1.13
N GLY A 7 -12.68 11.01 -2.25
CA GLY A 7 -12.02 11.91 -3.19
C GLY A 7 -10.55 12.20 -2.87
N ALA A 8 -10.03 11.71 -1.74
CA ALA A 8 -8.60 11.76 -1.46
C ALA A 8 -7.86 10.74 -2.35
N ARG A 9 -6.74 11.18 -2.92
CA ARG A 9 -5.82 10.34 -3.71
C ARG A 9 -4.48 10.28 -2.97
N ILE A 10 -4.18 9.15 -2.35
CA ILE A 10 -3.06 8.98 -1.43
C ILE A 10 -1.97 8.16 -2.12
N ALA A 11 -0.77 8.74 -2.23
CA ALA A 11 0.45 8.02 -2.57
C ALA A 11 1.21 7.69 -1.28
N GLY A 12 1.33 6.41 -0.95
CA GLY A 12 2.08 5.93 0.21
C GLY A 12 3.50 5.52 -0.15
N CYS A 13 4.46 5.93 0.68
CA CYS A 13 5.84 5.47 0.66
C CYS A 13 6.21 5.07 2.09
N LEU A 14 5.92 3.81 2.43
CA LEU A 14 6.11 3.24 3.76
C LEU A 14 6.26 1.73 3.62
N HIS A 15 7.07 1.11 4.49
CA HIS A 15 7.37 -0.33 4.43
C HIS A 15 6.14 -1.20 4.11
N MET A 16 6.20 -1.98 3.03
CA MET A 16 5.07 -2.78 2.56
C MET A 16 4.96 -4.10 3.34
N THR A 17 4.41 -4.04 4.55
CA THR A 17 4.25 -5.19 5.46
C THR A 17 2.77 -5.56 5.67
N LEU A 18 2.51 -6.65 6.39
CA LEU A 18 1.14 -7.01 6.83
C LEU A 18 0.48 -5.89 7.66
N GLN A 19 1.24 -5.17 8.47
CA GLN A 19 0.70 -4.07 9.29
C GLN A 19 0.27 -2.90 8.39
N THR A 20 1.10 -2.58 7.39
CA THR A 20 0.78 -1.55 6.40
C THR A 20 -0.40 -1.95 5.52
N ALA A 21 -0.58 -3.24 5.22
CA ALA A 21 -1.76 -3.73 4.52
C ALA A 21 -3.07 -3.34 5.25
N VAL A 22 -3.12 -3.50 6.58
CA VAL A 22 -4.28 -3.06 7.40
C VAL A 22 -4.49 -1.55 7.33
N LEU A 23 -3.41 -0.76 7.30
CA LEU A 23 -3.50 0.68 7.09
C LEU A 23 -4.09 1.03 5.71
N ILE A 24 -3.60 0.40 4.64
CA ILE A 24 -4.10 0.61 3.27
C ILE A 24 -5.59 0.27 3.17
N GLU A 25 -6.00 -0.87 3.71
CA GLU A 25 -7.41 -1.28 3.75
C GLU A 25 -8.26 -0.29 4.55
N THR A 26 -7.74 0.22 5.66
CA THR A 26 -8.43 1.25 6.47
C THR A 26 -8.64 2.54 5.69
N LEU A 27 -7.61 3.04 4.98
CA LEU A 27 -7.71 4.24 4.15
C LEU A 27 -8.74 4.06 3.02
N THR A 28 -8.70 2.91 2.36
CA THR A 28 -9.65 2.54 1.30
C THR A 28 -11.08 2.43 1.86
N ALA A 29 -11.23 1.81 3.03
CA ALA A 29 -12.51 1.71 3.72
C ALA A 29 -13.07 3.08 4.13
N LEU A 30 -12.23 4.08 4.38
CA LEU A 30 -12.63 5.47 4.64
C LEU A 30 -12.91 6.28 3.37
N GLY A 31 -12.68 5.71 2.18
CA GLY A 31 -13.08 6.26 0.87
C GLY A 31 -11.95 6.81 0.01
N ALA A 32 -10.68 6.62 0.41
CA ALA A 32 -9.53 7.07 -0.37
C ALA A 32 -9.28 6.18 -1.60
N GLU A 33 -8.76 6.77 -2.66
CA GLU A 33 -8.01 6.05 -3.70
C GLU A 33 -6.54 6.01 -3.27
N VAL A 34 -5.96 4.81 -3.23
CA VAL A 34 -4.61 4.59 -2.68
C VAL A 34 -3.72 3.95 -3.74
N GLN A 35 -2.46 4.34 -3.77
CA GLN A 35 -1.36 3.63 -4.43
C GLN A 35 -0.16 3.59 -3.48
N TRP A 36 0.66 2.55 -3.54
CA TRP A 36 1.69 2.30 -2.52
C TRP A 36 3.03 1.84 -3.08
N SER A 37 4.10 2.26 -2.41
CA SER A 37 5.49 1.83 -2.60
C SER A 37 6.13 1.56 -1.22
N SER A 38 7.20 0.77 -1.18
CA SER A 38 8.02 0.63 0.03
C SER A 38 9.00 1.79 0.15
N CYS A 39 9.33 2.19 1.37
CA CYS A 39 10.41 3.16 1.62
C CYS A 39 11.75 2.49 1.95
N ASN A 40 11.86 1.18 1.75
CA ASN A 40 13.11 0.43 1.92
C ASN A 40 13.08 -0.86 1.08
N ILE A 41 14.17 -1.07 0.34
CA ILE A 41 14.33 -2.18 -0.61
C ILE A 41 14.26 -3.57 0.02
N PHE A 42 14.44 -3.72 1.34
CA PHE A 42 14.43 -5.02 2.03
C PHE A 42 13.24 -5.26 2.96
N SER A 43 12.40 -4.24 3.18
CA SER A 43 11.35 -4.31 4.20
C SER A 43 10.02 -4.87 3.71
N THR A 44 9.83 -4.95 2.38
CA THR A 44 8.62 -5.53 1.80
C THR A 44 8.44 -6.98 2.24
N GLN A 45 7.20 -7.32 2.60
CA GLN A 45 6.75 -8.69 2.76
C GLN A 45 5.92 -9.03 1.52
N ASP A 46 6.46 -9.81 0.59
CA ASP A 46 5.86 -10.01 -0.74
C ASP A 46 4.44 -10.60 -0.68
N HIS A 47 4.15 -11.42 0.33
CA HIS A 47 2.80 -11.95 0.53
C HIS A 47 1.80 -10.87 0.96
N ALA A 48 2.24 -9.83 1.69
CA ALA A 48 1.41 -8.66 2.01
C ALA A 48 1.21 -7.78 0.78
N ALA A 49 2.27 -7.51 0.02
CA ALA A 49 2.18 -6.78 -1.26
C ALA A 49 1.23 -7.49 -2.24
N SER A 50 1.37 -8.81 -2.39
CA SER A 50 0.50 -9.64 -3.24
C SER A 50 -0.97 -9.60 -2.80
N ALA A 51 -1.24 -9.65 -1.49
CA ALA A 51 -2.60 -9.58 -0.96
C ALA A 51 -3.26 -8.22 -1.27
N ILE A 52 -2.52 -7.12 -1.09
CA ILE A 52 -3.03 -5.77 -1.40
C ILE A 52 -3.18 -5.56 -2.91
N ALA A 53 -2.25 -6.03 -3.73
CA ALA A 53 -2.40 -5.97 -5.19
C ALA A 53 -3.67 -6.72 -5.67
N LYS A 54 -3.98 -7.88 -5.08
CA LYS A 54 -5.21 -8.64 -5.36
C LYS A 54 -6.50 -7.93 -4.93
N SER A 55 -6.45 -7.01 -3.96
CA SER A 55 -7.63 -6.21 -3.58
C SER A 55 -7.90 -5.05 -4.56
N GLY A 56 -7.02 -4.84 -5.56
CA GLY A 56 -7.15 -3.83 -6.60
C GLY A 56 -6.41 -2.53 -6.32
N VAL A 57 -5.69 -2.44 -5.18
CA VAL A 57 -4.82 -1.29 -4.88
C VAL A 57 -3.49 -1.45 -5.63
N PRO A 58 -3.05 -0.45 -6.42
CA PRO A 58 -1.73 -0.48 -7.06
C PRO A 58 -0.60 -0.49 -6.01
N VAL A 59 0.24 -1.52 -6.07
CA VAL A 59 1.42 -1.69 -5.21
C VAL A 59 2.64 -1.90 -6.09
N TYR A 60 3.67 -1.08 -5.88
CA TYR A 60 4.97 -1.13 -6.55
C TYR A 60 6.02 -1.36 -5.46
N ALA A 61 6.11 -2.60 -4.99
CA ALA A 61 7.03 -2.98 -3.93
C ALA A 61 7.28 -4.49 -3.97
N TRP A 62 8.54 -4.91 -3.95
CA TRP A 62 8.94 -6.30 -3.71
C TRP A 62 10.23 -6.33 -2.88
N LYS A 63 10.46 -7.45 -2.19
CA LYS A 63 11.67 -7.58 -1.37
C LYS A 63 12.90 -7.78 -2.25
N GLY A 64 13.90 -6.94 -2.05
CA GLY A 64 15.16 -6.97 -2.79
C GLY A 64 15.11 -6.25 -4.13
N GLU A 65 14.21 -5.28 -4.29
CA GLU A 65 14.25 -4.33 -5.41
C GLU A 65 15.57 -3.53 -5.42
N THR A 66 15.98 -3.05 -6.59
CA THR A 66 17.15 -2.19 -6.75
C THR A 66 16.81 -0.72 -6.45
N ASP A 67 17.81 0.15 -6.29
CA ASP A 67 17.56 1.59 -6.09
C ASP A 67 16.96 2.29 -7.34
N GLU A 68 17.07 1.66 -8.51
CA GLU A 68 16.55 2.17 -9.79
C GLU A 68 15.09 1.77 -10.02
N GLU A 69 14.65 0.68 -9.40
CA GLU A 69 13.27 0.15 -9.41
C GLU A 69 12.40 0.85 -8.35
#